data_AF-A0A0S4SAU7-F1
#
_entry.id   AF-A0A0S4SAU7-F1
#
_cell.length_a   1.000
_cell.length_b   1.000
_cell.length_c   1.000
_cell.angle_alpha   90.00
_cell.angle_beta   90.00
_cell.angle_gamma   90.00
#
_symmetry.space_group_name_H-M   'P 1'
#
loop_
_entity.id
_entity.type
_entity.pdbx_description
1 polymer ?
#
loop_
_entity_poly.entity_id
_entity_poly.type
_entity_poly.pdbx_seq_one_letter_code
_entity_poly.pdbx_strand_id
1 'polypeptide(L)'
;MNTIFKKFLFRVGSETANEAKKIAPYKTGNLKKDIQVISVNDKSVTIGNTKLAPYAKFVYFGTKPHIIKVKKAKALANKKSGLVFGKKVNHPGTKANPYLKNALDSYIKGSGFTRAKSALANEIKNRVLNDIKKAVKKP
;
A
#
# COMPACT_ATOMS: atom_id res chain seq x y z
N MET A 1 4.00 -26.67 1.97
CA MET A 1 3.34 -25.59 2.72
C MET A 1 3.76 -24.20 2.27
N ASN A 2 5.06 -23.92 2.09
CA ASN A 2 5.56 -22.58 1.77
C ASN A 2 4.93 -21.96 0.51
N THR A 3 4.67 -22.77 -0.52
CA THR A 3 3.99 -22.33 -1.74
C THR A 3 2.53 -21.91 -1.51
N ILE A 4 1.80 -22.60 -0.63
CA ILE A 4 0.42 -22.29 -0.26
C ILE A 4 0.38 -20.93 0.46
N PHE A 5 1.23 -20.74 1.46
CA PHE A 5 1.32 -19.48 2.19
C PHE A 5 1.76 -18.31 1.31
N LYS A 6 2.75 -18.52 0.44
CA LYS A 6 3.19 -17.49 -0.52
C LYS A 6 2.04 -17.06 -1.45
N LYS A 7 1.25 -18.00 -1.96
CA LYS A 7 0.05 -17.69 -2.79
C LYS A 7 -1.00 -16.92 -1.99
N PHE A 8 -1.29 -17.34 -0.78
CA PHE A 8 -2.24 -16.66 0.10
C PHE A 8 -1.80 -15.23 0.40
N LEU A 9 -0.54 -15.03 0.80
CA LEU A 9 0.01 -13.72 1.10
C LEU A 9 0.06 -12.82 -0.15
N PHE A 10 0.37 -13.38 -1.32
CA PHE A 10 0.30 -12.63 -2.57
C PHE A 10 -1.13 -12.14 -2.85
N ARG A 11 -2.14 -12.99 -2.64
CA ARG A 11 -3.55 -12.62 -2.79
C ARG A 11 -3.92 -11.49 -1.83
N VAL A 12 -3.60 -11.64 -0.53
CA VAL A 12 -3.85 -10.60 0.49
C VAL A 12 -3.19 -9.29 0.08
N GLY A 13 -1.93 -9.34 -0.37
CA GLY A 13 -1.19 -8.16 -0.79
C GLY A 13 -1.76 -7.49 -2.04
N SER A 14 -2.17 -8.27 -3.04
CA SER A 14 -2.76 -7.76 -4.28
C SER A 14 -4.11 -7.09 -4.03
N GLU A 15 -4.99 -7.71 -3.24
CA GLU A 15 -6.29 -7.13 -2.88
C GLU A 15 -6.12 -5.85 -2.04
N THR A 16 -5.21 -5.88 -1.07
CA THR A 16 -4.87 -4.70 -0.27
C THR A 16 -4.32 -3.57 -1.15
N ALA A 17 -3.48 -3.87 -2.15
CA ALA A 17 -2.99 -2.89 -3.10
C ALA A 17 -4.13 -2.28 -3.95
N ASN A 18 -5.11 -3.09 -4.36
CA ASN A 18 -6.28 -2.63 -5.10
C ASN A 18 -7.17 -1.72 -4.24
N GLU A 19 -7.41 -2.08 -2.97
CA GLU A 19 -8.13 -1.21 -2.03
C GLU A 19 -7.36 0.09 -1.77
N ALA A 20 -6.04 0.02 -1.62
CA ALA A 20 -5.20 1.20 -1.45
C ALA A 20 -5.29 2.17 -2.64
N LYS A 21 -5.41 1.66 -3.87
CA LYS A 21 -5.64 2.50 -5.06
C LYS A 21 -6.97 3.26 -5.01
N LYS A 22 -8.00 2.71 -4.36
CA LYS A 22 -9.28 3.41 -4.17
C LYS A 22 -9.13 4.55 -3.16
N ILE A 23 -8.51 4.27 -2.02
CA ILE A 23 -8.36 5.20 -0.88
C ILE A 23 -7.33 6.32 -1.13
N ALA A 24 -6.26 6.03 -1.85
CA ALA A 24 -5.19 7.00 -2.09
C ALA A 24 -5.71 8.28 -2.78
N PRO A 25 -5.11 9.45 -2.49
CA PRO A 25 -5.55 10.70 -3.10
C PRO A 25 -5.27 10.73 -4.60
N TYR A 26 -6.11 11.47 -5.34
CA TYR A 26 -5.98 11.66 -6.78
C TYR A 26 -5.56 13.09 -7.11
N LYS A 27 -4.53 13.22 -7.97
CA LYS A 27 -4.13 14.50 -8.59
C LYS A 27 -3.78 14.32 -10.05
N THR A 28 -2.77 13.48 -10.34
CA THR A 28 -2.41 13.06 -11.72
C THR A 28 -2.59 11.56 -11.94
N GLY A 29 -2.82 10.80 -10.87
CA GLY A 29 -2.93 9.34 -10.88
C GLY A 29 -1.62 8.58 -10.64
N ASN A 30 -0.45 9.23 -10.72
CA ASN A 30 0.85 8.55 -10.54
C ASN A 30 0.97 7.81 -9.20
N LEU A 31 0.52 8.44 -8.10
CA LEU A 31 0.53 7.81 -6.78
C LEU A 31 -0.24 6.49 -6.77
N LYS A 32 -1.46 6.49 -7.33
CA LYS A 32 -2.32 5.29 -7.39
C LYS A 32 -1.70 4.22 -8.27
N LYS A 33 -1.23 4.59 -9.46
CA LYS A 33 -0.63 3.65 -10.42
C LYS A 33 0.58 2.91 -9.83
N ASP A 34 1.35 3.59 -9.00
CA ASP A 34 2.58 3.06 -8.41
C ASP A 34 2.36 2.17 -7.16
N ILE A 35 1.12 2.04 -6.66
CA ILE A 35 0.84 1.14 -5.54
C ILE A 35 0.86 -0.31 -6.04
N GLN A 36 1.76 -1.11 -5.49
CA GLN A 36 1.93 -2.51 -5.89
C GLN A 36 2.50 -3.38 -4.77
N VAL A 37 2.43 -4.70 -4.97
CA VAL A 37 3.15 -5.68 -4.15
C VAL A 37 4.63 -5.64 -4.57
N ILE A 38 5.50 -5.25 -3.65
CA ILE A 38 6.94 -5.11 -3.87
C ILE A 38 7.64 -6.46 -3.77
N SER A 39 7.28 -7.25 -2.76
CA SER A 39 7.86 -8.56 -2.53
C SER A 39 6.90 -9.45 -1.75
N VAL A 40 7.02 -10.77 -1.97
CA VAL A 40 6.23 -11.77 -1.25
C VAL A 40 7.07 -13.02 -1.01
N ASN A 41 7.03 -13.52 0.22
CA ASN A 41 7.53 -14.82 0.61
C ASN A 41 6.42 -15.58 1.35
N ASP A 42 6.75 -16.70 1.97
CA ASP A 42 5.83 -17.56 2.71
C ASP A 42 5.46 -17.03 4.11
N LYS A 43 6.10 -15.95 4.58
CA LYS A 43 5.90 -15.36 5.92
C LYS A 43 5.39 -13.92 5.89
N SER A 44 5.69 -13.18 4.84
CA SER A 44 5.41 -11.75 4.72
C SER A 44 5.14 -11.33 3.28
N VAL A 45 4.31 -10.30 3.12
CA VAL A 45 4.11 -9.55 1.88
C VAL A 45 4.38 -8.07 2.13
N THR A 46 5.12 -7.44 1.23
CA THR A 46 5.43 -6.01 1.28
C THR A 46 4.65 -5.30 0.18
N ILE A 47 3.90 -4.27 0.56
CA ILE A 47 3.10 -3.44 -0.35
C ILE A 47 3.58 -2.01 -0.21
N GLY A 48 3.69 -1.29 -1.31
CA GLY A 48 4.12 0.10 -1.25
C GLY A 48 4.14 0.78 -2.60
N ASN A 49 4.85 1.90 -2.61
CA ASN A 49 5.17 2.67 -3.79
C ASN A 49 6.65 2.50 -4.14
N THR A 50 6.99 2.66 -5.41
CA THR A 50 8.37 2.57 -5.91
C THR A 50 8.98 3.96 -6.11
N LYS A 51 10.09 4.03 -6.85
CA LYS A 51 10.74 5.29 -7.23
C LYS A 51 9.89 6.14 -8.19
N LEU A 52 8.80 5.61 -8.76
CA LEU A 52 7.90 6.37 -9.62
C LEU A 52 7.09 7.42 -8.84
N ALA A 53 6.72 7.15 -7.59
CA ALA A 53 6.09 8.12 -6.69
C ALA A 53 6.97 8.40 -5.45
N PRO A 54 8.12 9.09 -5.62
CA PRO A 54 9.06 9.33 -4.51
C PRO A 54 8.45 10.20 -3.38
N TYR A 55 7.38 10.94 -3.70
CA TYR A 55 6.63 11.76 -2.76
C TYR A 55 5.61 10.98 -1.92
N ALA A 56 5.38 9.69 -2.22
CA ALA A 56 4.38 8.85 -1.55
C ALA A 56 4.54 8.85 -0.02
N LYS A 57 5.79 8.81 0.47
CA LYS A 57 6.09 8.87 1.91
C LYS A 57 5.53 10.12 2.59
N PHE A 58 5.59 11.28 1.93
CA PHE A 58 5.09 12.53 2.48
C PHE A 58 3.56 12.59 2.46
N VAL A 59 2.91 11.89 1.53
CA VAL A 59 1.45 11.72 1.52
C VAL A 59 1.03 10.78 2.65
N TYR A 60 1.74 9.65 2.79
CA TYR A 60 1.42 8.63 3.77
C TYR A 60 1.61 9.12 5.22
N PHE A 61 2.77 9.68 5.53
CA PHE A 61 3.11 10.15 6.88
C PHE A 61 2.74 11.61 7.16
N GLY A 62 2.40 12.38 6.13
CA GLY A 62 2.25 13.83 6.24
C GLY A 62 3.59 14.55 6.34
N THR A 63 3.52 15.87 6.53
CA THR A 63 4.70 16.71 6.79
C THR A 63 4.42 17.65 7.96
N LYS A 64 5.46 17.93 8.75
CA LYS A 64 5.38 18.90 9.86
C LYS A 64 5.28 20.34 9.32
N PRO A 65 4.77 21.30 10.11
CA PRO A 65 4.87 22.71 9.79
C PRO A 65 6.31 23.09 9.45
N HIS A 66 6.51 23.83 8.36
CA HIS A 66 7.85 24.22 7.91
C HIS A 66 7.80 25.48 7.06
N ILE A 67 8.96 26.12 6.97
CA ILE A 67 9.14 27.34 6.18
C ILE A 67 9.55 26.96 4.76
N ILE A 68 8.81 27.47 3.78
CA ILE A 68 9.20 27.43 2.37
C ILE A 68 9.82 28.80 2.06
N LYS A 69 11.09 28.81 1.65
CA LYS A 69 11.83 30.04 1.32
C LYS A 69 12.32 30.03 -0.11
N VAL A 70 12.33 31.21 -0.73
CA VAL A 70 12.89 31.39 -2.06
C VAL A 70 14.42 31.26 -2.01
N LYS A 71 15.01 30.58 -3.00
CA LYS A 71 16.47 30.41 -3.11
C LYS A 71 17.12 31.42 -4.07
N LYS A 72 16.58 31.54 -5.29
CA LYS A 72 17.12 32.40 -6.36
C LYS A 72 16.11 33.36 -6.99
N ALA A 73 14.81 33.10 -6.84
CA ALA A 73 13.76 33.94 -7.42
C ALA A 73 13.45 35.17 -6.54
N LYS A 74 12.71 36.13 -7.10
CA LYS A 74 12.29 37.34 -6.36
C LYS A 74 11.21 37.05 -5.31
N ALA A 75 10.28 36.13 -5.61
CA ALA A 75 9.19 35.73 -4.72
C ALA A 75 8.66 34.32 -5.07
N LEU A 76 8.00 33.69 -4.11
CA LEU A 76 7.13 32.54 -4.29
C LEU A 76 5.77 33.03 -4.80
N ALA A 77 5.18 32.32 -5.76
CA ALA A 77 3.90 32.68 -6.33
C ALA A 77 3.15 31.43 -6.85
N ASN A 78 1.82 31.50 -6.83
CA ASN A 78 0.97 30.55 -7.53
C ASN A 78 0.65 31.12 -8.92
N LYS A 79 1.32 30.61 -9.95
CA LYS A 79 1.13 31.07 -11.33
C LYS A 79 -0.31 30.88 -11.84
N LYS A 80 -1.04 29.85 -11.39
CA LYS A 80 -2.40 29.59 -11.86
C LYS A 80 -3.42 30.59 -11.32
N SER A 81 -3.20 31.11 -10.11
CA SER A 81 -4.13 32.03 -9.45
C SER A 81 -3.64 33.47 -9.39
N GLY A 82 -2.45 33.77 -9.91
CA GLY A 82 -1.83 35.11 -9.84
C GLY A 82 -1.35 35.53 -8.44
N LEU A 83 -1.51 34.70 -7.40
CA LEU A 83 -1.14 35.06 -6.03
C LEU A 83 0.39 35.08 -5.84
N VAL A 84 0.89 36.17 -5.24
CA VAL A 84 2.29 36.32 -4.82
C VAL A 84 2.38 36.19 -3.30
N PHE A 85 3.21 35.27 -2.81
CA PHE A 85 3.38 34.98 -1.39
C PHE A 85 4.62 35.66 -0.76
N GLY A 86 5.43 36.35 -1.58
CA GLY A 86 6.68 36.97 -1.12
C GLY A 86 7.84 35.98 -1.00
N LYS A 87 8.87 36.31 -0.21
CA LYS A 87 10.11 35.51 -0.12
C LYS A 87 10.00 34.25 0.74
N LYS A 88 8.97 34.18 1.60
CA LYS A 88 8.81 33.16 2.63
C LYS A 88 7.33 32.83 2.86
N VAL A 89 7.02 31.54 3.03
CA VAL A 89 5.71 31.04 3.46
C VAL A 89 5.88 30.14 4.66
N ASN A 90 5.09 30.37 5.72
CA ASN A 90 4.96 29.45 6.84
C ASN A 90 3.92 28.38 6.47
N HIS A 91 4.36 27.24 5.94
CA HIS A 91 3.46 26.17 5.54
C HIS A 91 3.04 25.37 6.78
N PRO A 92 1.74 25.13 7.03
CA PRO A 92 1.27 24.41 8.21
C PRO A 92 1.65 22.92 8.20
N GLY A 93 2.20 22.43 7.09
CA GLY A 93 2.47 21.02 6.86
C GLY A 93 1.30 20.36 6.13
N THR A 94 1.36 19.05 6.01
CA THR A 94 0.35 18.25 5.31
C THR A 94 -0.13 17.17 6.25
N LYS A 95 -1.46 17.03 6.40
CA LYS A 95 -2.04 15.93 7.18
C LYS A 95 -1.69 14.58 6.54
N ALA A 96 -1.39 13.59 7.37
CA ALA A 96 -1.11 12.24 6.94
C ALA A 96 -2.34 11.59 6.29
N ASN A 97 -2.14 10.86 5.20
CA ASN A 97 -3.13 9.96 4.62
C ASN A 97 -2.55 8.55 4.57
N PRO A 98 -2.73 7.73 5.63
CA PRO A 98 -2.14 6.39 5.71
C PRO A 98 -2.91 5.36 4.85
N TYR A 99 -3.02 5.61 3.54
CA TYR A 99 -3.88 4.84 2.62
C TYR A 99 -3.56 3.35 2.58
N LEU A 100 -2.30 2.93 2.70
CA LEU A 100 -1.93 1.50 2.74
C LEU A 100 -2.46 0.79 3.99
N LYS A 101 -2.32 1.42 5.16
CA LYS A 101 -2.84 0.86 6.42
C LYS A 101 -4.36 0.81 6.38
N ASN A 102 -5.00 1.91 5.97
CA ASN A 102 -6.46 1.97 5.87
C ASN A 102 -7.01 0.93 4.90
N ALA A 103 -6.31 0.66 3.80
CA ALA A 103 -6.68 -0.39 2.84
C ALA A 103 -6.58 -1.79 3.43
N LEU A 104 -5.52 -2.08 4.17
CA LEU A 104 -5.35 -3.37 4.84
C LEU A 104 -6.45 -3.57 5.89
N ASP A 105 -6.70 -2.56 6.72
CA ASP A 105 -7.73 -2.58 7.75
C ASP A 105 -9.13 -2.79 7.13
N SER A 106 -9.41 -2.14 6.01
CA SER A 106 -10.64 -2.32 5.24
C SER A 106 -10.76 -3.73 4.67
N TYR A 107 -9.71 -4.22 4.02
CA TYR A 107 -9.69 -5.54 3.38
C TYR A 107 -9.89 -6.67 4.39
N ILE A 108 -9.17 -6.64 5.53
CA ILE A 108 -9.26 -7.68 6.57
C ILE A 108 -10.66 -7.75 7.19
N LYS A 109 -11.35 -6.61 7.30
CA LYS A 109 -12.74 -6.55 7.80
C LYS A 109 -13.77 -6.96 6.75
N GLY A 110 -13.38 -7.04 5.48
CA GLY A 110 -14.27 -7.32 4.35
C GLY A 110 -14.44 -8.81 4.03
N SER A 111 -15.49 -9.12 3.27
CA SER A 111 -15.77 -10.49 2.78
C SER A 111 -14.68 -11.04 1.84
N GLY A 112 -13.88 -10.17 1.22
CA GLY A 112 -12.72 -10.56 0.41
C GLY A 112 -11.70 -11.35 1.21
N PHE A 113 -11.41 -10.94 2.44
CA PHE A 113 -10.49 -11.64 3.33
C PHE A 113 -11.08 -12.96 3.84
N THR A 114 -12.37 -12.98 4.19
CA THR A 114 -13.07 -14.23 4.58
C THR A 114 -12.98 -15.30 3.50
N ARG A 115 -13.14 -14.90 2.22
CA ARG A 115 -12.96 -15.81 1.08
C ARG A 115 -11.52 -16.29 0.95
N ALA A 116 -10.53 -15.41 1.11
CA ALA A 116 -9.12 -15.78 1.08
C ALA A 116 -8.76 -16.77 2.21
N LYS A 117 -9.25 -16.53 3.43
CA LYS A 117 -9.07 -17.42 4.60
C LYS A 117 -9.67 -18.80 4.35
N SER A 118 -10.88 -18.85 3.80
CA SER A 118 -11.57 -20.12 3.49
C SER A 118 -10.83 -20.91 2.42
N ALA A 119 -10.35 -20.24 1.37
CA ALA A 119 -9.52 -20.87 0.33
C ALA A 119 -8.22 -21.45 0.91
N LEU A 120 -7.54 -20.70 1.78
CA LEU A 120 -6.34 -21.17 2.48
C LEU A 120 -6.64 -22.42 3.31
N ALA A 121 -7.70 -22.40 4.12
CA ALA A 121 -8.08 -23.53 4.96
C ALA A 121 -8.32 -24.81 4.13
N ASN A 122 -9.01 -24.69 2.99
CA ASN A 122 -9.25 -25.81 2.08
C ASN A 122 -7.95 -26.34 1.45
N GLU A 123 -7.05 -25.45 1.02
CA GLU A 123 -5.77 -25.85 0.42
C GLU A 123 -4.88 -26.57 1.44
N ILE A 124 -4.83 -26.08 2.69
CA ILE A 124 -4.12 -26.74 3.80
C ILE A 124 -4.75 -28.10 4.10
N LYS A 125 -6.07 -28.17 4.27
CA LYS A 125 -6.79 -29.42 4.54
C LYS A 125 -6.46 -30.49 3.50
N ASN A 126 -6.59 -30.14 2.22
CA ASN A 126 -6.31 -31.07 1.13
C ASN A 126 -4.85 -31.51 1.11
N ARG A 127 -3.92 -30.59 1.38
CA ARG A 127 -2.50 -30.93 1.45
C ARG A 127 -2.20 -31.91 2.57
N VAL A 128 -2.68 -31.63 3.77
CA VAL A 128 -2.50 -32.50 4.95
C VAL A 128 -3.12 -33.87 4.72
N LEU A 129 -4.36 -33.94 4.21
CA LEU A 129 -5.01 -35.22 3.91
C LEU A 129 -4.22 -36.05 2.87
N ASN A 130 -3.67 -35.40 1.85
CA ASN A 130 -2.86 -36.08 0.84
C ASN A 130 -1.54 -36.59 1.42
N ASP A 131 -0.89 -35.80 2.28
CA ASP A 131 0.36 -36.19 2.93
C ASP A 131 0.12 -37.37 3.90
N ILE A 132 -0.99 -37.38 4.65
CA ILE A 132 -1.42 -38.52 5.48
C ILE A 132 -1.68 -39.76 4.63
N LYS A 133 -2.49 -39.66 3.57
CA LYS A 133 -2.79 -40.80 2.68
C LYS A 133 -1.54 -41.41 2.08
N LYS A 134 -0.54 -40.59 1.74
CA LYS A 134 0.76 -41.05 1.24
C LYS A 134 1.58 -41.77 2.31
N ALA A 135 1.57 -41.24 3.54
CA ALA A 135 2.28 -41.86 4.66
C ALA A 135 1.68 -43.24 4.99
N VAL A 136 0.35 -43.35 5.04
CA VAL A 136 -0.35 -44.62 5.34
C VAL A 136 -0.24 -45.64 4.21
N LYS A 137 -0.11 -45.21 2.95
CA LYS A 137 0.06 -46.11 1.79
C LYS A 137 1.48 -46.63 1.59
N LYS A 138 2.48 -46.06 2.26
CA LYS A 138 3.85 -46.57 2.19
C LYS A 138 3.95 -47.75 3.18
N PRO A 139 4.35 -48.96 2.73
CA PRO A 139 4.63 -50.06 3.65
C PRO A 139 5.76 -49.69 4.61
#